data_AF-A0A7V9D4D6-F1
#
_entry.id   AF-A0A7V9D4D6-F1
#
_cell.length_a   1.000
_cell.length_b   1.000
_cell.length_c   1.000
_cell.angle_alpha   90.00
_cell.angle_beta   90.00
_cell.angle_gamma   90.00
#
_symmetry.space_group_name_H-M   'P 1'
#
loop_
_entity.id
_entity.type
_entity.pdbx_description
1 polymer ?
#
loop_
_entity_poly.entity_id
_entity_poly.type
_entity_poly.pdbx_seq_one_letter_code
_entity_poly.pdbx_strand_id
1 'polypeptide(L)'
;MSEGNQGSIAGTRRVLKGLHGLGGVRTPSSVLPGVLARVGLRDTYWQQDSPIGPIYVAYGEGGVSAVRRASEATGFEEWYRTRFGRPVMQAARPPRALAEVVERRLGAGAQGDIEIDLRGVSAFQRAVLQKTLEIPRGEVRPYGWIAREIGRPGAVRAVGSALNHNPVPLLIPCHRVVQTNGRVGEYAFGSAAKRAVLEAEGASPDLLEELARRGVRYLGDTEDHTFCLPTCAGMHRRLTEPRYVTFRTPQQAVSAGYRACDVCRPALAS
;
A
#
# COMPACT_ATOMS: atom_id res chain seq x y z
N MET A 1 -42.46 -44.56 13.88
CA MET A 1 -42.47 -45.52 12.76
C MET A 1 -42.07 -44.74 11.52
N SER A 2 -41.00 -45.19 10.87
CA SER A 2 -40.26 -44.51 9.80
C SER A 2 -40.99 -44.66 8.46
N GLU A 3 -41.30 -43.55 7.78
CA GLU A 3 -41.70 -43.54 6.37
C GLU A 3 -40.44 -43.45 5.49
N GLY A 4 -40.01 -44.61 4.98
CA GLY A 4 -38.99 -44.70 3.95
C GLY A 4 -39.59 -44.42 2.57
N ASN A 5 -39.40 -43.20 2.06
CA ASN A 5 -39.54 -42.94 0.63
C ASN A 5 -38.26 -43.37 -0.10
N GLN A 6 -38.42 -44.45 -0.86
CA GLN A 6 -37.40 -45.17 -1.59
C GLN A 6 -36.98 -44.36 -2.83
N GLY A 7 -35.75 -43.85 -2.82
CA GLY A 7 -35.10 -43.41 -4.05
C GLY A 7 -34.97 -44.61 -5.00
N SER A 8 -35.86 -44.68 -6.00
CA SER A 8 -35.86 -45.76 -7.00
C SER A 8 -34.46 -45.92 -7.61
N ILE A 9 -33.96 -47.17 -7.66
CA ILE A 9 -32.70 -47.55 -8.33
C ILE A 9 -32.65 -47.03 -9.78
N ALA A 10 -33.81 -46.91 -10.44
CA ALA A 10 -33.92 -46.34 -11.78
C ALA A 10 -33.67 -44.82 -11.80
N GLY A 11 -34.04 -44.09 -10.75
CA GLY A 11 -33.72 -42.67 -10.56
C GLY A 11 -32.23 -42.47 -10.32
N THR A 12 -31.62 -43.27 -9.43
CA THR A 12 -30.17 -43.24 -9.15
C THR A 12 -29.33 -43.61 -10.37
N ARG A 13 -29.74 -44.61 -11.17
CA ARG A 13 -29.09 -44.95 -12.44
C ARG A 13 -29.19 -43.83 -13.48
N ARG A 14 -30.30 -43.08 -13.50
CA ARG A 14 -30.51 -41.97 -14.43
C ARG A 14 -29.60 -40.78 -14.08
N VAL A 15 -29.49 -40.46 -12.79
CA VAL A 15 -28.55 -39.45 -12.29
C VAL A 15 -27.10 -39.87 -12.56
N LEU A 16 -26.73 -41.12 -12.26
CA LEU A 16 -25.39 -41.64 -12.54
C LEU A 16 -25.04 -41.65 -14.04
N LYS A 17 -25.99 -41.96 -14.93
CA LYS A 17 -25.81 -41.83 -16.39
C LYS A 17 -25.63 -40.37 -16.81
N GLY A 18 -26.39 -39.44 -16.21
CA GLY A 18 -26.23 -38.01 -16.42
C GLY A 18 -24.84 -37.51 -15.99
N LEU A 19 -24.37 -37.95 -14.82
CA LEU A 19 -23.05 -37.61 -14.29
C LEU A 19 -21.90 -38.21 -15.13
N HIS A 20 -22.03 -39.46 -15.62
CA HIS A 20 -21.06 -40.04 -16.56
C HIS A 20 -21.03 -39.30 -17.91
N GLY A 21 -22.15 -38.73 -18.34
CA GLY A 21 -22.24 -37.89 -19.54
C GLY A 21 -21.52 -36.54 -19.40
N LEU A 22 -21.37 -36.00 -18.18
CA LEU A 22 -20.64 -34.76 -17.92
C LEU A 22 -19.13 -34.88 -18.22
N GLY A 23 -18.56 -36.09 -18.15
CA GLY A 23 -17.16 -36.33 -18.53
C GLY A 23 -16.88 -36.05 -20.02
N GLY A 24 -17.91 -36.06 -20.87
CA GLY A 24 -17.83 -35.71 -22.30
C GLY A 24 -18.28 -34.29 -22.62
N VAL A 25 -18.84 -33.56 -21.66
CA VAL A 25 -19.24 -32.16 -21.84
C VAL A 25 -18.00 -31.29 -21.70
N ARG A 26 -17.52 -30.72 -22.80
CA ARG A 26 -16.55 -29.64 -22.73
C ARG A 26 -17.22 -28.43 -22.08
N THR A 27 -16.91 -28.21 -20.81
CA THR A 27 -17.28 -26.99 -20.10
C THR A 27 -16.86 -25.80 -20.96
N PRO A 28 -17.81 -24.91 -21.34
CA PRO A 28 -17.44 -23.68 -22.03
C PRO A 28 -16.37 -22.96 -21.21
N SER A 29 -15.34 -22.44 -21.88
CA SER A 29 -14.20 -21.78 -21.22
C SER A 29 -14.62 -20.62 -20.30
N SER A 30 -15.85 -20.12 -20.44
CA SER A 30 -16.45 -19.07 -19.62
C SER A 30 -17.09 -19.53 -18.31
N VAL A 31 -17.38 -20.83 -18.12
CA VAL A 31 -18.14 -21.32 -16.94
C VAL A 31 -17.30 -21.22 -15.67
N LEU A 32 -16.07 -21.75 -15.65
CA LEU A 32 -15.22 -21.66 -14.46
C LEU A 32 -14.87 -20.20 -14.11
N PRO A 33 -14.46 -19.35 -15.07
CA PRO A 33 -14.31 -17.92 -14.81
C PRO A 33 -15.59 -17.27 -14.27
N GLY A 34 -16.76 -17.59 -14.83
CA GLY A 34 -18.05 -17.04 -14.42
C GLY A 34 -18.48 -17.47 -13.01
N VAL A 35 -18.25 -18.73 -12.65
CA VAL A 35 -18.48 -19.26 -11.31
C VAL A 35 -17.54 -18.58 -10.32
N LEU A 36 -16.23 -18.54 -10.59
CA LEU A 36 -15.25 -17.91 -9.71
C LEU A 36 -15.54 -16.42 -9.49
N ALA A 37 -16.07 -15.71 -10.49
CA ALA A 37 -16.55 -14.34 -10.34
C ALA A 37 -17.77 -14.26 -9.40
N ARG A 38 -18.76 -15.14 -9.61
CA ARG A 38 -20.01 -15.18 -8.83
C ARG A 38 -19.81 -15.61 -7.38
N VAL A 39 -18.75 -16.36 -7.09
CA VAL A 39 -18.43 -16.82 -5.72
C VAL A 39 -17.31 -16.00 -5.06
N GLY A 40 -16.92 -14.85 -5.63
CA GLY A 40 -15.91 -13.96 -5.03
C GLY A 40 -14.48 -14.54 -4.98
N LEU A 41 -14.20 -15.59 -5.77
CA LEU A 41 -12.90 -16.28 -5.83
C LEU A 41 -12.02 -15.81 -7.00
N ARG A 42 -12.43 -14.76 -7.71
CA ARG A 42 -11.70 -14.16 -8.83
C ARG A 42 -11.65 -12.66 -8.69
N ASP A 43 -10.45 -12.11 -8.80
CA ASP A 43 -10.27 -10.67 -8.92
C ASP A 43 -10.20 -10.26 -10.39
N THR A 44 -10.47 -8.99 -10.65
CA THR A 44 -10.37 -8.38 -11.96
C THR A 44 -9.35 -7.26 -11.94
N TYR A 45 -8.76 -6.92 -13.08
CA TYR A 45 -7.77 -5.85 -13.14
C TYR A 45 -7.93 -4.94 -14.36
N TRP A 46 -7.32 -3.76 -14.29
CA TRP A 46 -7.16 -2.86 -15.43
C TRP A 46 -5.76 -2.22 -15.40
N GLN A 47 -5.37 -1.60 -16.50
CA GLN A 47 -4.15 -0.78 -16.57
C GLN A 47 -4.50 0.68 -16.25
N GLN A 48 -3.69 1.30 -15.41
CA GLN A 48 -3.87 2.66 -14.89
C GLN A 48 -2.58 3.46 -15.09
N ASP A 49 -2.71 4.73 -15.45
CA ASP A 49 -1.57 5.65 -15.48
C ASP A 49 -1.14 6.08 -14.08
N SER A 50 0.16 6.29 -13.89
CA SER A 50 0.72 6.71 -12.61
C SER A 50 2.00 7.55 -12.81
N PRO A 51 2.50 8.22 -11.74
CA PRO A 51 3.75 8.98 -11.80
C PRO A 51 5.00 8.17 -12.21
N ILE A 52 4.91 6.84 -12.20
CA ILE A 52 6.02 5.92 -12.56
C ILE A 52 5.70 5.12 -13.83
N GLY A 53 4.80 5.63 -14.66
CA GLY A 53 4.31 4.97 -15.87
C GLY A 53 3.12 4.03 -15.59
N PRO A 54 2.75 3.19 -16.56
CA PRO A 54 1.58 2.32 -16.43
C PRO A 54 1.75 1.28 -15.32
N ILE A 55 0.68 1.09 -14.55
CA ILE A 55 0.55 0.06 -13.50
C ILE A 55 -0.69 -0.78 -13.76
N TYR A 56 -0.73 -1.98 -13.20
CA TYR A 56 -1.93 -2.82 -13.15
C TYR A 56 -2.54 -2.72 -11.75
N VAL A 57 -3.86 -2.52 -11.71
CA VAL A 57 -4.64 -2.45 -10.47
C VAL A 57 -5.64 -3.60 -10.48
N ALA A 58 -5.53 -4.51 -9.53
CA ALA A 58 -6.50 -5.59 -9.31
C ALA A 58 -7.45 -5.26 -8.15
N TYR A 59 -8.69 -5.72 -8.29
CA TYR A 59 -9.77 -5.51 -7.34
C TYR A 59 -10.71 -6.73 -7.33
N GLY A 60 -11.35 -6.93 -6.19
CA GLY A 60 -12.42 -7.92 -6.00
C GLY A 60 -13.48 -7.37 -5.06
N GLU A 61 -14.25 -8.26 -4.42
CA GLU A 61 -15.31 -7.86 -3.47
C GLU A 61 -14.79 -7.10 -2.25
N GLY A 62 -13.54 -7.35 -1.84
CA GLY A 62 -12.90 -6.67 -0.70
C GLY A 62 -12.19 -5.36 -1.03
N GLY A 63 -12.40 -4.81 -2.24
CA GLY A 63 -11.71 -3.63 -2.74
C GLY A 63 -10.44 -3.94 -3.53
N VAL A 64 -9.50 -2.98 -3.58
CA VAL A 64 -8.25 -3.12 -4.34
C VAL A 64 -7.33 -4.12 -3.64
N SER A 65 -6.96 -5.17 -4.37
CA SER A 65 -6.18 -6.29 -3.86
C SER A 65 -4.71 -6.25 -4.26
N ALA A 66 -4.39 -5.61 -5.39
CA ALA A 66 -3.02 -5.50 -5.84
C ALA A 66 -2.75 -4.28 -6.72
N VAL A 67 -1.54 -3.73 -6.59
CA VAL A 67 -0.99 -2.74 -7.53
C VAL A 67 0.41 -3.18 -7.93
N ARG A 68 0.71 -3.23 -9.22
CA ARG A 68 2.05 -3.62 -9.69
C ARG A 68 2.41 -3.04 -11.04
N ARG A 69 3.67 -2.65 -11.21
CA ARG A 69 4.27 -2.43 -12.53
C ARG A 69 4.61 -3.77 -13.19
N ALA A 70 4.19 -3.94 -14.43
CA ALA A 70 4.62 -5.03 -15.31
C ALA A 70 4.69 -4.49 -16.74
N SER A 71 5.57 -5.05 -17.58
CA SER A 71 5.65 -4.71 -19.00
C SER A 71 4.40 -5.18 -19.75
N GLU A 72 3.86 -6.33 -19.36
CA GLU A 72 2.74 -7.01 -20.02
C GLU A 72 1.74 -7.54 -19.01
N ALA A 73 0.49 -7.69 -19.48
CA ALA A 73 -0.63 -8.23 -18.72
C ALA A 73 -0.38 -9.66 -18.21
N THR A 74 0.21 -10.51 -19.05
CA THR A 74 0.57 -11.90 -18.72
C THR A 74 1.50 -11.99 -17.52
N GLY A 75 2.54 -11.15 -17.47
CA GLY A 75 3.48 -11.09 -16.35
C GLY A 75 2.86 -10.55 -15.05
N PHE A 76 1.83 -9.71 -15.15
CA PHE A 76 1.02 -9.31 -14.00
C PHE A 76 0.17 -10.47 -13.49
N GLU A 77 -0.54 -11.17 -14.38
CA GLU A 77 -1.41 -12.31 -14.06
C GLU A 77 -0.65 -13.47 -13.41
N GLU A 78 0.53 -13.82 -13.93
CA GLU A 78 1.38 -14.87 -13.39
C GLU A 78 1.83 -14.54 -11.96
N TRP A 79 2.36 -13.33 -11.74
CA TRP A 79 2.76 -12.89 -10.41
C TRP A 79 1.59 -12.85 -9.44
N TYR A 80 0.43 -12.36 -9.89
CA TYR A 80 -0.75 -12.28 -9.05
C TYR A 80 -1.15 -13.68 -8.57
N ARG A 81 -1.17 -14.66 -9.49
CA ARG A 81 -1.45 -16.06 -9.17
C ARG A 81 -0.44 -16.65 -8.20
N THR A 82 0.85 -16.43 -8.42
CA THR A 82 1.93 -16.91 -7.54
C THR A 82 1.84 -16.30 -6.15
N ARG A 83 1.48 -15.01 -6.05
CA ARG A 83 1.43 -14.29 -4.77
C ARG A 83 0.17 -14.58 -3.97
N PHE A 84 -0.99 -14.63 -4.62
CA PHE A 84 -2.29 -14.70 -3.94
C PHE A 84 -2.98 -16.07 -4.07
N GLY A 85 -2.44 -16.98 -4.87
CA GLY A 85 -2.99 -18.34 -5.05
C GLY A 85 -4.34 -18.37 -5.76
N ARG A 86 -4.76 -17.27 -6.40
CA ARG A 86 -6.05 -17.16 -7.09
C ARG A 86 -5.90 -16.45 -8.45
N PRO A 87 -6.79 -16.72 -9.42
CA PRO A 87 -6.71 -16.09 -10.73
C PRO A 87 -7.15 -14.62 -10.69
N VAL A 88 -6.62 -13.85 -11.64
CA VAL A 88 -7.05 -12.49 -11.95
C VAL A 88 -7.32 -12.40 -13.45
N MET A 89 -8.27 -11.57 -13.86
CA MET A 89 -8.59 -11.37 -15.29
C MET A 89 -8.77 -9.91 -15.65
N GLN A 90 -8.43 -9.57 -16.89
CA GLN A 90 -8.61 -8.20 -17.36
C GLN A 90 -10.10 -7.84 -17.41
N ALA A 91 -10.44 -6.70 -16.82
CA ALA A 91 -11.75 -6.10 -16.95
C ALA A 91 -11.87 -5.42 -18.32
N ALA A 92 -13.02 -5.54 -18.98
CA ALA A 92 -13.31 -4.74 -20.17
C ALA A 92 -13.28 -3.23 -19.83
N ARG A 93 -13.83 -2.86 -18.66
CA ARG A 93 -13.70 -1.55 -18.02
C ARG A 93 -13.79 -1.71 -16.50
N PRO A 94 -13.03 -0.95 -15.69
CA PRO A 94 -13.20 -0.93 -14.25
C PRO A 94 -14.51 -0.20 -13.84
N PRO A 95 -15.05 -0.45 -12.63
CA PRO A 95 -16.12 0.36 -12.07
C PRO A 95 -15.71 1.82 -12.03
N ARG A 96 -16.55 2.69 -12.59
CA ARG A 96 -16.23 4.11 -12.76
C ARG A 96 -15.81 4.78 -11.45
N ALA A 97 -16.57 4.55 -10.37
CA ALA A 97 -16.27 5.12 -9.05
C ALA A 97 -14.90 4.67 -8.53
N LEU A 98 -14.54 3.40 -8.72
CA LEU A 98 -13.24 2.87 -8.29
C LEU A 98 -12.09 3.49 -9.12
N ALA A 99 -12.25 3.55 -10.44
CA ALA A 99 -11.26 4.15 -11.33
C ALA A 99 -11.01 5.62 -10.97
N GLU A 100 -12.07 6.40 -10.77
CA GLU A 100 -11.97 7.81 -10.39
C GLU A 100 -11.29 8.02 -9.02
N VAL A 101 -11.58 7.16 -8.03
CA VAL A 101 -10.90 7.21 -6.72
C VAL A 101 -9.41 6.86 -6.86
N VAL A 102 -9.08 5.80 -7.59
CA VAL A 102 -7.68 5.40 -7.83
C VAL A 102 -6.91 6.52 -8.55
N GLU A 103 -7.49 7.10 -9.59
CA GLU A 103 -6.91 8.22 -10.32
C GLU A 103 -6.64 9.42 -9.40
N ARG A 104 -7.63 9.84 -8.59
CA ARG A 104 -7.44 10.94 -7.62
C ARG A 104 -6.36 10.64 -6.59
N ARG A 105 -6.27 9.40 -6.10
CA ARG A 105 -5.30 8.96 -5.09
C ARG A 105 -3.87 8.92 -5.64
N LEU A 106 -3.70 8.54 -6.91
CA LEU A 106 -2.41 8.54 -7.61
C LEU A 106 -2.00 9.95 -8.06
N GLY A 107 -2.97 10.77 -8.46
CA GLY A 107 -2.78 12.16 -8.88
C GLY A 107 -2.61 13.14 -7.72
N ALA A 108 -2.73 14.44 -8.03
CA ALA A 108 -2.55 15.52 -7.05
C ALA A 108 -3.65 15.58 -5.98
N GLY A 109 -4.80 14.93 -6.23
CA GLY A 109 -6.01 15.07 -5.41
C GLY A 109 -5.97 14.34 -4.07
N ALA A 110 -5.21 13.26 -3.90
CA ALA A 110 -5.02 12.44 -2.68
C ALA A 110 -6.25 12.16 -1.78
N GLN A 111 -7.47 12.36 -2.29
CA GLN A 111 -8.74 12.34 -1.56
C GLN A 111 -9.62 11.16 -2.01
N GLY A 112 -10.52 10.75 -1.12
CA GLY A 112 -11.48 9.68 -1.36
C GLY A 112 -11.10 8.40 -0.63
N ASP A 113 -12.09 7.79 0.02
CA ASP A 113 -11.93 6.51 0.68
C ASP A 113 -11.84 5.40 -0.36
N ILE A 114 -10.91 4.48 -0.15
CA ILE A 114 -10.73 3.32 -0.99
C ILE A 114 -10.62 2.08 -0.11
N GLU A 115 -11.46 1.09 -0.42
CA GLU A 115 -11.36 -0.21 0.23
C GLU A 115 -10.15 -0.96 -0.33
N ILE A 116 -9.36 -1.51 0.59
CA ILE A 116 -8.15 -2.26 0.27
C ILE A 116 -8.29 -3.66 0.84
N ASP A 117 -8.20 -4.65 -0.05
CA ASP A 117 -8.24 -6.04 0.31
C ASP A 117 -6.90 -6.47 0.91
N LEU A 118 -6.89 -6.59 2.23
CA LEU A 118 -5.78 -7.07 3.04
C LEU A 118 -5.98 -8.53 3.49
N ARG A 119 -6.75 -9.34 2.74
CA ARG A 119 -6.81 -10.79 2.99
C ARG A 119 -5.41 -11.41 2.81
N GLY A 120 -5.06 -12.34 3.70
CA GLY A 120 -3.77 -13.04 3.65
C GLY A 120 -2.56 -12.25 4.18
N VAL A 121 -2.69 -10.97 4.55
CA VAL A 121 -1.61 -10.28 5.29
C VAL A 121 -1.69 -10.57 6.79
N SER A 122 -0.54 -10.75 7.43
CA SER A 122 -0.47 -10.99 8.87
C SER A 122 -0.93 -9.78 9.67
N ALA A 123 -1.31 -9.98 10.94
CA ALA A 123 -1.72 -8.88 11.83
C ALA A 123 -0.62 -7.80 11.95
N PHE A 124 0.65 -8.19 12.01
CA PHE A 124 1.77 -7.25 12.04
C PHE A 124 1.89 -6.46 10.74
N GLN A 125 1.82 -7.12 9.57
CA GLN A 125 1.85 -6.43 8.28
C GLN A 125 0.68 -5.46 8.14
N ARG A 126 -0.53 -5.88 8.53
CA ARG A 126 -1.72 -5.03 8.52
C ARG A 126 -1.53 -3.76 9.35
N ALA A 127 -1.02 -3.88 10.58
CA ALA A 127 -0.74 -2.72 11.43
C ALA A 127 0.28 -1.75 10.79
N VAL A 128 1.36 -2.29 10.19
CA VAL A 128 2.35 -1.50 9.45
C VAL A 128 1.72 -0.76 8.26
N LEU A 129 0.96 -1.47 7.45
CA LEU A 129 0.31 -0.95 6.25
C LEU A 129 -0.73 0.13 6.58
N GLN A 130 -1.56 -0.10 7.60
CA GLN A 130 -2.53 0.89 8.09
C GLN A 130 -1.85 2.13 8.63
N LYS A 131 -0.81 1.98 9.46
CA LYS A 131 -0.05 3.13 9.97
C LYS A 131 0.65 3.91 8.84
N THR A 132 1.04 3.24 7.76
CA THR A 132 1.63 3.88 6.58
C THR A 132 0.63 4.73 5.81
N LEU A 133 -0.65 4.34 5.76
CA LEU A 133 -1.71 5.13 5.12
C LEU A 133 -1.91 6.51 5.78
N GLU A 134 -1.58 6.64 7.06
CA GLU A 134 -1.69 7.90 7.81
C GLU A 134 -0.64 8.94 7.41
N ILE A 135 0.43 8.56 6.68
CA ILE A 135 1.49 9.50 6.30
C ILE A 135 0.96 10.42 5.20
N PRO A 136 0.89 11.75 5.41
CA PRO A 136 0.31 12.67 4.42
C PRO A 136 1.10 12.72 3.11
N ARG A 137 0.43 13.10 2.01
CA ARG A 137 1.09 13.35 0.72
C ARG A 137 2.14 14.45 0.87
N GLY A 138 3.31 14.24 0.28
CA GLY A 138 4.42 15.17 0.33
C GLY A 138 5.22 15.14 1.64
N GLU A 139 4.84 14.23 2.54
CA GLU A 139 5.57 13.95 3.77
C GLU A 139 6.21 12.58 3.76
N VAL A 140 7.27 12.44 4.56
CA VAL A 140 7.93 11.16 4.82
C VAL A 140 8.04 10.89 6.31
N ARG A 141 8.12 9.60 6.67
CA ARG A 141 8.42 9.13 8.03
C ARG A 141 9.52 8.07 7.99
N PRO A 142 10.38 7.98 9.02
CA PRO A 142 11.38 6.91 9.07
C PRO A 142 10.71 5.56 9.43
N TYR A 143 11.32 4.43 9.06
CA TYR A 143 10.83 3.10 9.45
C TYR A 143 10.62 2.97 10.98
N GLY A 144 11.51 3.57 11.77
CA GLY A 144 11.41 3.59 13.23
C GLY A 144 10.18 4.32 13.76
N TRP A 145 9.67 5.31 13.01
CA TRP A 145 8.43 6.00 13.35
C TRP A 145 7.24 5.03 13.30
N ILE A 146 7.11 4.25 12.21
CA ILE A 146 6.04 3.25 12.11
C ILE A 146 6.17 2.21 13.21
N ALA A 147 7.38 1.67 13.43
CA ALA A 147 7.65 0.67 14.46
C ALA A 147 7.19 1.15 15.84
N ARG A 148 7.47 2.41 16.18
CA ARG A 148 7.00 3.03 17.42
C ARG A 148 5.48 3.20 17.44
N GLU A 149 4.89 3.76 16.40
CA GLU A 149 3.45 4.05 16.34
C GLU A 149 2.57 2.79 16.38
N ILE A 150 3.10 1.62 16.01
CA ILE A 150 2.41 0.33 16.16
C ILE A 150 2.74 -0.39 17.48
N GLY A 151 3.44 0.27 18.42
CA GLY A 151 3.80 -0.28 19.72
C GLY A 151 4.89 -1.35 19.68
N ARG A 152 5.74 -1.35 18.64
CA ARG A 152 6.82 -2.33 18.40
C ARG A 152 8.14 -1.64 18.05
N PRO A 153 8.71 -0.77 18.90
CA PRO A 153 9.87 0.07 18.56
C PRO A 153 11.12 -0.72 18.08
N GLY A 154 11.33 -1.94 18.60
CA GLY A 154 12.43 -2.82 18.16
C GLY A 154 12.23 -3.49 16.78
N ALA A 155 11.05 -3.35 16.16
CA ALA A 155 10.68 -4.08 14.94
C ALA A 155 11.05 -3.34 13.64
N VAL A 156 11.96 -2.38 13.65
CA VAL A 156 12.30 -1.52 12.48
C VAL A 156 12.60 -2.33 11.22
N ARG A 157 13.40 -3.39 11.31
CA ARG A 157 13.70 -4.27 10.16
C ARG A 157 12.48 -5.04 9.67
N ALA A 158 11.64 -5.52 10.59
CA ALA A 158 10.40 -6.22 10.26
C ALA A 158 9.39 -5.28 9.58
N VAL A 159 9.33 -4.00 9.98
CA VAL A 159 8.54 -2.98 9.27
C VAL A 159 9.01 -2.85 7.82
N GLY A 160 10.32 -2.77 7.58
CA GLY A 160 10.88 -2.75 6.22
C GLY A 160 10.44 -3.96 5.38
N SER A 161 10.53 -5.16 5.95
CA SER A 161 10.04 -6.38 5.30
C SER A 161 8.53 -6.33 5.02
N ALA A 162 7.71 -5.89 5.97
CA ALA A 162 6.27 -5.74 5.77
C ALA A 162 5.93 -4.77 4.63
N LEU A 163 6.63 -3.64 4.55
CA LEU A 163 6.45 -2.64 3.48
C LEU A 163 6.92 -3.14 2.11
N ASN A 164 7.97 -3.97 2.06
CA ASN A 164 8.39 -4.63 0.83
C ASN A 164 7.34 -5.62 0.31
N HIS A 165 6.53 -6.18 1.21
CA HIS A 165 5.41 -7.06 0.89
C HIS A 165 4.07 -6.31 0.81
N ASN A 166 4.07 -4.99 0.64
CA ASN A 166 2.84 -4.23 0.40
C ASN A 166 2.16 -4.71 -0.90
N PRO A 167 0.92 -5.23 -0.85
CA PRO A 167 0.23 -5.69 -2.05
C PRO A 167 -0.24 -4.55 -2.95
N VAL A 168 -0.45 -3.35 -2.40
CA VAL A 168 -1.02 -2.18 -3.12
C VAL A 168 -0.13 -0.93 -2.99
N PRO A 169 1.13 -0.97 -3.46
CA PRO A 169 2.00 0.20 -3.51
C PRO A 169 1.33 1.40 -4.22
N LEU A 170 1.82 2.60 -3.92
CA LEU A 170 1.24 3.90 -4.30
C LEU A 170 -0.06 4.24 -3.55
N LEU A 171 -1.00 3.29 -3.44
CA LEU A 171 -2.25 3.49 -2.70
C LEU A 171 -2.03 3.36 -1.19
N ILE A 172 -1.32 2.31 -0.75
CA ILE A 172 -0.61 2.30 0.53
C ILE A 172 0.77 2.90 0.28
N PRO A 173 1.09 4.08 0.84
CA PRO A 173 2.22 4.89 0.39
C PRO A 173 3.54 4.45 1.03
N CYS A 174 3.98 3.21 0.80
CA CYS A 174 5.24 2.72 1.34
C CYS A 174 6.49 3.47 0.80
N HIS A 175 6.35 4.22 -0.30
CA HIS A 175 7.36 5.16 -0.80
C HIS A 175 7.59 6.36 0.13
N ARG A 176 6.61 6.71 0.99
CA ARG A 176 6.75 7.77 2.01
C ARG A 176 7.55 7.32 3.24
N VAL A 177 7.99 6.07 3.28
CA VAL A 177 8.81 5.54 4.39
C VAL A 177 10.28 5.51 3.99
N VAL A 178 11.11 6.22 4.75
CA VAL A 178 12.53 6.43 4.43
C VAL A 178 13.44 5.91 5.54
N GLN A 179 14.76 5.87 5.28
CA GLN A 179 15.73 5.53 6.32
C GLN A 179 15.73 6.59 7.43
N THR A 180 16.11 6.23 8.66
CA THR A 180 16.19 7.17 9.80
C THR A 180 17.12 8.36 9.54
N ASN A 181 18.13 8.17 8.68
CA ASN A 181 19.01 9.26 8.27
C ASN A 181 18.37 10.21 7.25
N GLY A 182 17.19 9.93 6.71
CA GLY A 182 16.51 10.74 5.68
C GLY A 182 16.78 10.29 4.24
N ARG A 183 17.65 9.30 4.02
CA ARG A 183 17.95 8.79 2.68
C ARG A 183 16.80 8.01 2.07
N VAL A 184 16.60 8.17 0.77
CA VAL A 184 15.68 7.32 0.00
C VAL A 184 16.30 5.93 -0.11
N GLY A 185 15.73 4.97 0.63
CA GLY A 185 16.13 3.57 0.56
C GLY A 185 15.47 2.83 -0.61
N GLU A 186 15.74 1.52 -0.68
CA GLU A 186 15.14 0.62 -1.67
C GLU A 186 13.60 0.62 -1.65
N TYR A 187 13.03 0.24 -2.79
CA TYR A 187 11.60 0.26 -3.06
C TYR A 187 11.21 -0.89 -3.99
N ALA A 188 9.99 -1.41 -3.87
CA ALA A 188 9.50 -2.50 -4.71
C ALA A 188 9.57 -2.20 -6.22
N PHE A 189 9.54 -0.92 -6.61
CA PHE A 189 9.68 -0.46 -8.00
C PHE A 189 11.03 0.20 -8.31
N GLY A 190 12.01 0.06 -7.41
CA GLY A 190 13.33 0.68 -7.52
C GLY A 190 13.43 2.07 -6.91
N SER A 191 14.63 2.45 -6.48
CA SER A 191 14.91 3.73 -5.81
C SER A 191 14.57 4.94 -6.69
N ALA A 192 14.84 4.90 -8.00
CA ALA A 192 14.49 5.97 -8.94
C ALA A 192 12.97 6.21 -8.99
N ALA A 193 12.16 5.13 -9.01
CA ALA A 193 10.71 5.25 -8.98
C ALA A 193 10.23 5.86 -7.66
N LYS A 194 10.82 5.47 -6.53
CA LYS A 194 10.48 6.05 -5.22
C LYS A 194 10.75 7.55 -5.19
N ARG A 195 11.88 8.00 -5.72
CA ARG A 195 12.22 9.43 -5.83
C ARG A 195 11.23 10.19 -6.70
N ALA A 196 10.92 9.67 -7.89
CA ALA A 196 9.95 10.28 -8.79
C ALA A 196 8.56 10.44 -8.16
N VAL A 197 8.07 9.43 -7.42
CA VAL A 197 6.79 9.54 -6.70
C VAL A 197 6.86 10.59 -5.59
N LEU A 198 7.93 10.59 -4.78
CA LEU A 198 8.10 11.57 -3.71
C LEU A 198 8.14 13.01 -4.25
N GLU A 199 8.86 13.25 -5.35
CA GLU A 199 8.93 14.54 -6.03
C GLU A 199 7.56 14.97 -6.58
N ALA A 200 6.83 14.05 -7.24
CA ALA A 200 5.47 14.31 -7.71
C ALA A 200 4.48 14.62 -6.56
N GLU A 201 4.79 14.17 -5.34
CA GLU A 201 4.03 14.49 -4.12
C GLU A 201 4.44 15.81 -3.45
N GLY A 202 5.50 16.48 -3.94
CA GLY A 202 6.02 17.73 -3.37
C GLY A 202 6.99 17.53 -2.21
N ALA A 203 7.47 16.31 -1.98
CA ALA A 203 8.66 16.08 -1.17
C ALA A 203 9.92 16.45 -1.98
N SER A 204 11.03 16.79 -1.30
CA SER A 204 12.32 17.06 -1.97
C SER A 204 13.36 16.06 -1.47
N PRO A 205 13.50 14.89 -2.14
CA PRO A 205 14.48 13.88 -1.76
C PRO A 205 15.91 14.42 -1.65
N ASP A 206 16.33 15.28 -2.58
CA ASP A 206 17.67 15.89 -2.55
C ASP A 206 17.90 16.74 -1.31
N LEU A 207 16.92 17.57 -0.94
CA LEU A 207 17.02 18.38 0.27
C LEU A 207 17.04 17.50 1.52
N LEU A 208 16.22 16.44 1.57
CA LEU A 208 16.22 15.50 2.70
C LEU A 208 17.57 14.78 2.83
N GLU A 209 18.19 14.41 1.72
CA GLU A 209 19.51 13.81 1.69
C GLU A 209 20.62 14.83 2.02
N GLU A 210 20.45 16.10 1.69
CA GLU A 210 21.38 17.15 2.11
C GLU A 210 21.31 17.41 3.62
N LEU A 211 20.10 17.54 4.17
CA LEU A 211 19.89 17.58 5.62
C LEU A 211 20.46 16.32 6.28
N ALA A 212 20.29 15.16 5.65
CA ALA A 212 20.85 13.89 6.07
C ALA A 212 22.36 13.98 6.28
N ARG A 213 23.08 14.46 5.24
CA ARG A 213 24.54 14.64 5.21
C ARG A 213 25.04 15.62 6.27
N ARG A 214 24.30 16.70 6.50
CA ARG A 214 24.61 17.71 7.54
C ARG A 214 24.29 17.25 8.97
N GLY A 215 23.75 16.05 9.13
CA GLY A 215 23.34 15.50 10.43
C GLY A 215 22.03 16.09 10.97
N VAL A 216 21.30 16.89 10.17
CA VAL A 216 20.01 17.46 10.56
C VAL A 216 18.94 16.39 10.44
N ARG A 217 18.18 16.20 11.52
CA ARG A 217 17.08 15.20 11.59
C ARG A 217 15.76 15.82 11.96
N TYR A 218 15.79 16.99 12.59
CA TYR A 218 14.61 17.69 13.06
C TYR A 218 14.73 19.18 12.76
N LEU A 219 13.58 19.82 12.58
CA LEU A 219 13.45 21.25 12.38
C LEU A 219 12.64 21.83 13.54
N GLY A 220 13.08 22.94 14.12
CA GLY A 220 12.30 23.72 15.08
C GLY A 220 11.70 24.94 14.43
N ASP A 221 10.47 25.30 14.79
CA ASP A 221 9.87 26.59 14.46
C ASP A 221 10.02 27.53 15.69
N THR A 222 10.71 28.65 15.51
CA THR A 222 10.95 29.63 16.59
C THR A 222 9.68 30.37 17.02
N GLU A 223 8.61 30.35 16.21
CA GLU A 223 7.36 31.06 16.55
C GLU A 223 6.56 30.32 17.61
N ASP A 224 6.41 29.00 17.48
CA ASP A 224 5.61 28.17 18.38
C ASP A 224 6.43 27.25 19.29
N HIS A 225 7.76 27.30 19.16
CA HIS A 225 8.73 26.46 19.88
C HIS A 225 8.43 24.96 19.75
N THR A 226 8.01 24.52 18.57
CA THR A 226 7.78 23.11 18.26
C THR A 226 8.89 22.58 17.35
N PHE A 227 9.39 21.38 17.62
CA PHE A 227 10.25 20.67 16.69
C PHE A 227 9.50 19.53 15.98
N CYS A 228 9.91 19.26 14.75
CA CYS A 228 9.22 18.43 13.75
C CYS A 228 10.19 17.54 12.97
N LEU A 229 9.66 16.51 12.31
CA LEU A 229 10.36 15.85 11.20
C LEU A 229 10.41 16.80 9.99
N PRO A 230 11.45 16.73 9.12
CA PRO A 230 11.71 17.79 8.14
C PRO A 230 10.58 18.05 7.15
N THR A 231 9.77 17.05 6.83
CA THR A 231 8.66 17.20 5.89
C THR A 231 7.30 17.48 6.52
N CYS A 232 7.21 17.51 7.86
CA CYS A 232 5.96 17.79 8.56
C CYS A 232 5.35 19.10 8.07
N ALA A 233 4.09 19.09 7.64
CA ALA A 233 3.40 20.27 7.09
C ALA A 233 4.22 21.00 6.00
N GLY A 234 5.03 20.27 5.24
CA GLY A 234 5.88 20.83 4.19
C GLY A 234 6.97 21.79 4.68
N MET A 235 7.43 21.70 5.93
CA MET A 235 8.48 22.57 6.48
C MET A 235 9.76 22.58 5.62
N HIS A 236 10.12 21.44 5.01
CA HIS A 236 11.29 21.35 4.12
C HIS A 236 11.24 22.37 2.97
N ARG A 237 10.05 22.73 2.48
CA ARG A 237 9.89 23.72 1.40
C ARG A 237 10.07 25.16 1.86
N ARG A 238 10.10 25.38 3.17
CA ARG A 238 10.13 26.70 3.83
C ARG A 238 11.40 26.92 4.65
N LEU A 239 12.37 26.02 4.54
CA LEU A 239 13.61 26.03 5.33
C LEU A 239 14.49 27.28 5.17
N THR A 240 14.27 28.08 4.13
CA THR A 240 14.95 29.36 3.93
C THR A 240 14.36 30.48 4.78
N GLU A 241 13.18 30.28 5.38
CA GLU A 241 12.61 31.24 6.33
C GLU A 241 13.48 31.31 7.60
N PRO A 242 13.76 32.52 8.12
CA PRO A 242 14.68 32.71 9.25
C PRO A 242 14.18 32.11 10.57
N ARG A 243 12.90 31.71 10.64
CA ARG A 243 12.27 31.11 11.83
C ARG A 243 12.60 29.63 12.04
N TYR A 244 13.20 28.95 11.07
CA TYR A 244 13.50 27.53 11.22
C TYR A 244 14.91 27.29 11.73
N VAL A 245 15.00 26.56 12.84
CA VAL A 245 16.25 26.06 13.40
C VAL A 245 16.39 24.56 13.14
N THR A 246 17.61 24.03 13.25
CA THR A 246 17.89 22.62 12.95
C THR A 246 18.43 21.89 14.17
N PHE A 247 18.02 20.63 14.34
CA PHE A 247 18.52 19.76 15.39
C PHE A 247 18.94 18.40 14.83
N ARG A 248 19.95 17.81 15.48
CA ARG A 248 20.48 16.48 15.16
C ARG A 248 19.78 15.38 15.94
N THR A 249 19.42 15.67 17.18
CA THR A 249 18.71 14.76 18.07
C THR A 249 17.50 15.46 18.66
N PRO A 250 16.46 14.72 19.07
CA PRO A 250 15.35 15.37 19.73
C PRO A 250 15.71 15.87 21.14
N GLN A 251 16.73 15.29 21.82
CA GLN A 251 17.24 15.82 23.09
C GLN A 251 17.81 17.23 22.91
N GLN A 252 18.51 17.49 21.81
CA GLN A 252 19.03 18.82 21.50
C GLN A 252 17.89 19.85 21.39
N ALA A 253 16.78 19.48 20.75
CA ALA A 253 15.61 20.34 20.61
C ALA A 253 14.95 20.63 21.97
N VAL A 254 14.76 19.58 22.79
CA VAL A 254 14.16 19.70 24.13
C VAL A 254 15.02 20.57 25.05
N SER A 255 16.35 20.36 25.08
CA SER A 255 17.26 21.20 25.87
C SER A 255 17.29 22.66 25.39
N ALA A 256 16.95 22.92 24.13
CA ALA A 256 16.80 24.25 23.58
C ALA A 256 15.40 24.87 23.80
N GLY A 257 14.52 24.20 24.56
CA GLY A 257 13.19 24.70 24.90
C GLY A 257 12.08 24.34 23.90
N TYR A 258 12.33 23.45 22.94
CA TYR A 258 11.34 23.05 21.95
C TYR A 258 10.55 21.82 22.38
N ARG A 259 9.23 21.83 22.15
CA ARG A 259 8.34 20.68 22.39
C ARG A 259 8.17 19.85 21.12
N ALA A 260 7.91 18.56 21.26
CA ALA A 260 7.68 17.68 20.12
C ALA A 260 6.32 17.98 19.47
N CYS A 261 6.27 18.04 18.14
CA CYS A 261 5.03 18.22 17.39
C CYS A 261 4.04 17.07 17.59
N ASP A 262 2.78 17.38 17.88
CA ASP A 262 1.70 16.39 18.06
C ASP A 262 1.25 15.73 16.74
N VAL A 263 1.52 16.39 15.60
CA VAL A 263 1.15 15.91 14.26
C VAL A 263 2.15 14.88 13.76
N CYS A 264 3.42 15.25 13.59
CA CYS A 264 4.43 14.30 13.11
C CYS A 264 5.02 13.43 14.21
N ARG A 265 4.78 13.76 15.49
CA ARG A 265 5.28 13.04 16.66
C ARG A 265 6.77 12.69 16.50
N PRO A 266 7.66 13.68 16.41
CA PRO A 266 9.09 13.47 16.14
C PRO A 266 9.86 12.87 17.33
N ALA A 267 9.15 12.50 18.41
CA ALA A 267 9.68 12.18 19.73
C ALA A 267 10.55 10.90 19.82
N LEU A 268 11.31 10.93 20.91
CA LEU A 268 12.63 10.36 21.17
C LEU A 268 12.66 8.83 21.24
N ALA A 269 13.78 8.23 20.80
CA ALA A 269 14.11 6.88 21.26
C ALA A 269 14.11 6.89 22.79
N SER A 270 13.31 6.03 23.40
CA SER A 270 13.58 5.52 24.74
C SER A 270 14.81 4.62 24.73
#